data_AF-A0A4Y5X0P1-F1
#
_entry.id   AF-A0A4Y5X0P1-F1
#
_cell.length_a   1.000
_cell.length_b   1.000
_cell.length_c   1.000
_cell.angle_alpha   90.00
_cell.angle_beta   90.00
_cell.angle_gamma   90.00
#
_symmetry.space_group_name_H-M   'P 1'
#
loop_
_entity.id
_entity.type
_entity.pdbx_description
1 polymer ?
#
loop_
_entity_poly.entity_id
_entity_poly.type
_entity_poly.pdbx_seq_one_letter_code
_entity_poly.pdbx_strand_id
1 'polypeptide(L)' 'EIHKEITAYVKKVGYNPTIVPIIPISGFNGDNMLERSDNMAWWKKRKIDRKSGSYEYETLFDALDNIEPPSRP' A
#
# COMPACT_ATOMS: atom_id res chain seq x y z
N GLU A 1 14.02 7.60 -1.51
CA GLU A 1 14.53 7.14 -2.82
C GLU A 1 13.63 6.06 -3.41
N ILE A 2 13.57 4.86 -2.82
CA ILE A 2 12.73 3.72 -3.26
C ILE A 2 11.30 4.12 -3.65
N HIS A 3 10.59 4.87 -2.79
CA HIS A 3 9.22 5.32 -3.08
C HIS A 3 9.10 6.08 -4.42
N LYS A 4 10.08 6.95 -4.73
CA LYS A 4 10.09 7.77 -5.96
C LYS A 4 10.31 6.89 -7.20
N GLU A 5 11.23 5.94 -7.10
CA GLU A 5 11.56 5.04 -8.21
C GLU A 5 10.42 4.07 -8.52
N ILE A 6 9.83 3.46 -7.49
CA ILE A 6 8.65 2.59 -7.64
C ILE A 6 7.49 3.37 -8.25
N THR A 7 7.23 4.58 -7.77
CA THR A 7 6.18 5.46 -8.32
C THR A 7 6.40 5.72 -9.82
N ALA A 8 7.64 6.03 -10.22
CA ALA A 8 7.98 6.26 -11.63
C ALA A 8 7.82 4.98 -12.48
N TYR A 9 8.24 3.83 -11.94
CA TYR A 9 8.14 2.55 -12.63
C TYR A 9 6.69 2.10 -12.83
N VAL A 10 5.87 2.15 -11.77
CA VAL A 10 4.42 1.82 -11.81
C VAL A 10 3.70 2.66 -12.86
N LYS A 11 4.00 3.97 -12.90
CA LYS A 11 3.47 4.88 -13.91
C LYS A 11 3.91 4.51 -15.33
N LYS A 12 5.17 4.11 -15.51
CA LYS A 12 5.72 3.70 -16.81
C LYS A 12 5.05 2.42 -17.35
N VAL A 13 4.71 1.48 -16.47
CA VAL A 13 4.02 0.24 -16.85
C VAL A 13 2.55 0.51 -17.23
N GLY A 14 1.98 1.64 -16.81
CA GLY A 14 0.62 2.06 -17.16
C GLY A 14 -0.37 2.04 -15.99
N TYR A 15 0.09 1.74 -14.78
CA TYR A 15 -0.73 1.82 -13.57
C TYR A 15 -0.77 3.24 -13.01
N ASN A 16 -1.86 3.60 -12.34
CA ASN A 16 -1.91 4.86 -11.60
C ASN A 16 -1.21 4.71 -10.24
N PRO A 17 -0.07 5.38 -9.99
CA PRO A 17 0.66 5.22 -8.74
C PRO A 17 -0.07 5.76 -7.51
N THR A 18 -1.07 6.66 -7.67
CA THR A 18 -1.79 7.23 -6.51
C THR A 18 -2.71 6.23 -5.82
N ILE A 19 -3.05 5.13 -6.50
CA ILE A 19 -3.96 4.08 -5.99
C ILE A 19 -3.23 2.79 -5.61
N VAL A 20 -1.90 2.78 -5.72
CA VAL A 20 -1.04 1.64 -5.39
C VAL A 20 -0.42 1.86 -4.01
N PRO A 21 -0.77 1.03 -3.01
CA PRO A 21 -0.11 1.07 -1.71
C PRO A 21 1.38 0.73 -1.83
N ILE A 22 2.24 1.54 -1.21
CA ILE A 22 3.67 1.26 -1.07
C ILE A 22 3.98 1.25 0.42
N ILE A 23 4.29 0.07 0.97
CA ILE A 23 4.39 -0.16 2.42
C ILE A 23 5.80 -0.66 2.74
N PRO A 24 6.49 -0.07 3.72
CA PRO A 24 7.74 -0.63 4.22
C PRO A 24 7.45 -1.86 5.07
N ILE A 25 7.94 -3.03 4.66
CA ILE A 25 7.73 -4.30 5.36
C ILE A 25 9.06 -5.01 5.63
N SER A 26 9.09 -5.87 6.64
CA SER A 26 10.11 -6.92 6.79
C SER A 26 9.40 -8.27 6.75
N GLY A 27 9.53 -9.00 5.63
CA GLY A 27 8.92 -10.32 5.51
C GLY A 27 9.52 -11.36 6.46
N PHE A 28 10.77 -11.18 6.89
CA PHE A 28 11.44 -12.10 7.81
C PHE A 28 11.00 -11.91 9.25
N ASN A 29 10.89 -10.66 9.72
CA ASN A 29 10.49 -10.34 11.10
C ASN A 29 8.97 -10.18 11.26
N GLY A 30 8.21 -10.10 10.16
CA GLY A 30 6.77 -9.85 10.18
C GLY A 30 6.37 -8.38 10.32
N ASP A 31 7.32 -7.44 10.25
CA ASP A 31 7.06 -6.01 10.45
C ASP A 31 6.09 -5.45 9.39
N ASN A 32 5.02 -4.79 9.84
CA ASN A 32 3.97 -4.17 9.00
C ASN A 32 3.24 -5.17 8.07
N MET A 33 3.31 -6.47 8.35
CA MET A 33 2.63 -7.51 7.55
C MET A 33 1.15 -7.61 7.96
N LEU A 34 0.90 -7.97 9.22
CA LEU A 34 -0.44 -8.10 9.80
C LEU A 34 -0.71 -6.98 10.82
N GLU A 35 0.30 -6.64 11.61
CA GLU A 35 0.24 -5.63 12.65
C GLU A 35 1.32 -4.57 12.41
N ARG A 36 1.12 -3.39 13.00
CA ARG A 36 2.09 -2.29 12.91
C ARG A 36 3.39 -2.68 13.62
N SER A 37 4.51 -2.37 12.99
CA SER A 37 5.84 -2.53 13.58
C SER A 37 6.20 -1.38 14.54
N ASP A 38 6.71 -1.75 15.71
CA ASP A 38 7.32 -0.82 16.66
C ASP A 38 8.71 -0.31 16.18
N ASN A 39 9.36 -1.05 15.28
CA ASN A 39 10.67 -0.71 14.73
C ASN A 39 10.60 0.44 13.70
N MET A 40 9.40 0.78 13.22
CA MET A 40 9.17 1.77 12.18
C MET A 40 8.24 2.88 12.66
N ALA A 41 8.59 3.54 13.78
CA ALA A 41 7.80 4.63 14.36
C ALA A 41 7.56 5.83 13.41
N TRP A 42 8.42 6.00 12.40
CA TRP A 42 8.27 7.01 11.35
C TRP A 42 7.18 6.68 10.33
N TRP A 43 6.84 5.41 10.17
CA TRP A 43 5.73 4.97 9.35
C TRP A 43 4.41 5.22 10.07
N LYS A 44 3.46 5.79 9.35
CA LYS A 44 2.12 6.13 9.85
C LYS A 44 1.11 5.71 8.81
N LYS A 45 -0.12 5.49 9.27
CA LYS A 45 -1.28 5.27 8.40
C LYS A 45 -1.31 6.25 7.21
N ARG A 46 -1.44 5.68 6.01
CA ARG A 46 -1.50 6.39 4.72
C ARG A 46 -2.90 6.27 4.16
N LYS A 47 -3.33 7.26 3.39
CA LYS A 47 -4.62 7.29 2.72
C LYS A 47 -4.43 7.24 1.22
N ILE A 48 -5.27 6.48 0.52
CA ILE A 48 -5.40 6.55 -0.94
C ILE A 48 -6.85 6.74 -1.36
N ASP A 49 -7.02 7.50 -2.43
CA ASP A 49 -8.32 7.82 -3.00
C ASP A 49 -8.54 7.02 -4.29
N ARG A 50 -9.57 6.16 -4.30
CA ARG A 50 -10.01 5.39 -5.46
C ARG A 50 -11.38 5.86 -5.92
N LYS A 51 -11.83 5.34 -7.06
CA LYS A 51 -13.16 5.65 -7.62
C LYS A 51 -14.30 5.17 -6.71
N SER A 52 -14.10 4.06 -6.00
CA SER A 52 -15.08 3.46 -5.08
C SER A 52 -15.14 4.16 -3.72
N GLY A 53 -14.10 4.91 -3.36
CA GLY A 53 -13.95 5.52 -2.06
C GLY A 53 -12.48 5.72 -1.68
N SER A 54 -12.26 6.41 -0.57
CA SER A 54 -10.95 6.57 0.02
C SER A 54 -10.76 5.60 1.17
N TYR A 55 -9.61 4.93 1.26
CA TYR A 55 -9.29 4.08 2.39
C TYR A 55 -7.90 4.36 2.93
N GLU A 56 -7.69 3.94 4.16
CA GLU A 56 -6.44 4.10 4.87
C GLU A 56 -5.78 2.74 5.10
N TYR A 57 -4.46 2.67 4.97
CA TYR A 57 -3.68 1.46 5.22
C TYR A 57 -2.43 1.80 6.04
N GLU A 58 -2.03 0.87 6.89
CA GLU A 58 -0.78 0.93 7.64
C GLU A 58 0.03 -0.36 7.48
N THR A 59 -0.66 -1.50 7.32
CA THR A 59 -0.06 -2.83 7.13
C THR A 59 -0.32 -3.39 5.73
N LEU A 60 0.39 -4.46 5.37
CA LEU A 60 0.12 -5.23 4.15
C LEU A 60 -1.28 -5.83 4.17
N PHE A 61 -1.73 -6.31 5.32
CA PHE A 61 -3.09 -6.83 5.50
C PHE A 61 -4.15 -5.79 5.17
N ASP A 62 -4.05 -4.57 5.72
CA ASP A 62 -4.99 -3.48 5.42
C ASP A 62 -5.07 -3.19 3.92
N ALA A 63 -3.93 -3.24 3.24
CA ALA A 63 -3.85 -2.98 1.81
C ALA A 63 -4.50 -4.08 0.96
N LEU A 64 -4.45 -5.33 1.42
CA LEU A 64 -5.07 -6.48 0.75
C LEU A 64 -6.58 -6.57 1.03
N ASP A 65 -7.02 -6.30 2.25
CA ASP A 65 -8.43 -6.33 2.64
C ASP A 65 -9.26 -5.26 1.89
N ASN A 66 -8.63 -4.14 1.55
CA ASN A 66 -9.23 -3.07 0.76
C ASN A 66 -9.09 -3.28 -0.77
N ILE A 67 -8.79 -4.49 -1.25
CA ILE A 67 -8.84 -4.78 -2.69
C ILE A 67 -10.30 -4.88 -3.14
N GLU A 68 -10.66 -4.07 -4.13
CA GLU A 68 -12.00 -4.11 -4.71
C GLU A 68 -12.25 -5.45 -5.42
N PRO A 69 -13.37 -6.13 -5.14
CA PRO A 69 -13.72 -7.33 -5.86
C PRO A 69 -13.92 -6.99 -7.34
N PRO A 70 -13.47 -7.86 -8.27
CA PRO A 70 -13.67 -7.63 -9.68
C PRO A 70 -15.17 -7.65 -10.02
N SER A 71 -15.57 -6.78 -10.95
CA SER A 71 -16.93 -6.82 -11.50
C SER A 71 -17.14 -8.17 -12.17
N ARG A 72 -18.22 -8.87 -11.78
CA ARG A 72 -18.61 -10.11 -12.44
C ARG A 72 -19.17 -9.75 -13.85
N PRO A 73 -18.77 -10.48 -14.90
CA PRO A 73 -19.34 -10.32 -16.24
C PRO A 73 -20.86 -10.50 -16.28
#